data_AF-A0A939WHF7-F1
#
_entry.id   AF-A0A939WHF7-F1
#
_cell.length_a   1.000
_cell.length_b   1.000
_cell.length_c   1.000
_cell.angle_alpha   90.00
_cell.angle_beta   90.00
_cell.angle_gamma   90.00
#
_symmetry.space_group_name_H-M   'P 1'
#
loop_
_entity.id
_entity.type
_entity.pdbx_description
1 polymer ?
#
loop_
_entity_poly.entity_id
_entity_poly.type
_entity_poly.pdbx_seq_one_letter_code
_entity_poly.pdbx_strand_id
1 'polypeptide(L)'
;MADMEKTKVIETEAEDQSAGVDGSSEKLFTQDEVNKIVEARLNRYKAKKSEDQVAANERDADLTARAADLTARESRLACREYVITKGYDPDLLDIIGTADVEDFKAKADKLAALAKTRAPSYPVIKDHGEVSKVTESDDIAHAFSKAGSQHVPKKDVKW
;
A
#
# COMPACT_ATOMS: atom_id res chain seq x y z
N MET A 1 -4.37 -22.46 47.77
CA MET A 1 -4.49 -21.72 46.49
C MET A 1 -5.09 -22.72 45.51
N ALA A 2 -6.39 -23.02 45.52
CA ALA A 2 -7.54 -22.12 45.46
C ALA A 2 -7.30 -21.05 44.38
N ASP A 3 -7.72 -21.32 43.14
CA ASP A 3 -8.90 -20.67 42.58
C ASP A 3 -9.39 -21.40 41.33
N MET A 4 -10.67 -21.74 41.38
CA MET A 4 -11.47 -22.39 40.36
C MET A 4 -12.49 -21.35 39.94
N GLU A 5 -12.28 -20.67 38.80
CA GLU A 5 -13.23 -19.66 38.32
C GLU A 5 -13.82 -20.01 36.94
N LYS A 6 -15.02 -20.58 37.03
CA LYS A 6 -16.24 -20.20 36.30
C LYS A 6 -16.16 -20.23 34.77
N THR A 7 -16.39 -21.42 34.24
CA THR A 7 -17.23 -21.63 33.06
C THR A 7 -18.60 -20.99 33.29
N LYS A 8 -18.82 -19.82 32.68
CA LYS A 8 -20.15 -19.22 32.55
C LYS A 8 -20.93 -20.03 31.52
N VAL A 9 -21.71 -21.00 31.99
CA VAL A 9 -22.78 -21.63 31.23
C VAL A 9 -23.75 -20.52 30.84
N ILE A 10 -23.81 -20.20 29.55
CA ILE A 10 -24.83 -19.34 28.99
C ILE A 10 -26.04 -20.24 28.77
N GLU A 11 -26.94 -20.25 29.75
CA GLU A 11 -28.32 -20.70 29.56
C GLU A 11 -28.94 -19.78 28.50
N THR A 12 -29.07 -20.31 27.29
CA THR A 12 -30.00 -19.78 26.30
C THR A 12 -31.28 -20.56 26.53
N GLU A 13 -32.19 -19.93 27.28
CA GLU A 13 -33.57 -20.35 27.41
C GLU A 13 -34.18 -20.41 26.00
N ALA A 14 -34.28 -21.63 25.46
CA ALA A 14 -35.20 -21.90 24.39
C ALA A 14 -36.58 -21.91 25.05
N GLU A 15 -37.36 -20.85 24.82
CA GLU A 15 -38.80 -20.86 25.06
C GLU A 15 -39.41 -21.99 24.23
N ASP A 16 -39.59 -23.14 24.89
CA ASP A 16 -40.49 -24.18 24.45
C ASP A 16 -41.91 -23.65 24.65
N GLN A 17 -42.50 -23.12 23.57
CA GLN A 17 -43.93 -22.90 23.52
C GLN A 17 -44.62 -24.26 23.51
N SER A 18 -44.72 -24.86 24.70
CA SER A 18 -45.57 -26.00 24.95
C SER A 18 -47.01 -25.56 24.81
N ALA A 19 -47.60 -25.82 23.64
CA ALA A 19 -49.02 -25.66 23.44
C ALA A 19 -49.77 -26.66 24.33
N GLY A 20 -50.41 -26.14 25.38
CA GLY A 20 -51.58 -26.73 26.03
C GLY A 20 -51.40 -28.11 26.65
N VAL A 21 -51.04 -28.13 27.93
CA VAL A 21 -51.44 -29.21 28.84
C VAL A 21 -52.96 -29.09 29.02
N ASP A 22 -53.71 -29.94 28.33
CA ASP A 22 -55.07 -30.31 28.71
C ASP A 22 -55.16 -31.84 28.74
N GLY A 23 -55.47 -32.37 29.93
CA GLY A 23 -56.17 -33.63 30.19
C GLY A 23 -55.60 -34.94 29.63
N SER A 24 -55.03 -35.74 30.52
CA SER A 24 -55.01 -37.22 30.55
C SER A 24 -55.74 -37.98 29.42
N SER A 25 -55.11 -38.10 28.27
CA SER A 25 -55.35 -39.18 27.31
C SER A 25 -54.01 -39.51 26.66
N GLU A 26 -53.64 -40.78 26.57
CA GLU A 26 -52.48 -41.22 25.80
C GLU A 26 -52.66 -40.76 24.34
N LYS A 27 -52.09 -39.61 23.99
CA LYS A 27 -52.16 -39.04 22.64
C LYS A 27 -51.28 -39.89 21.73
N LEU A 28 -51.87 -40.91 21.11
CA LEU A 28 -51.23 -41.65 20.02
C LEU A 28 -51.15 -40.72 18.82
N PHE A 29 -49.93 -40.48 18.33
CA PHE A 29 -49.73 -39.66 17.13
C PHE A 29 -50.40 -40.31 15.93
N THR A 30 -51.19 -39.50 15.22
CA THR A 30 -51.69 -39.88 13.89
C THR A 30 -50.57 -39.75 12.86
N GLN A 31 -50.64 -40.50 11.75
CA GLN A 31 -49.58 -40.41 10.73
C GLN A 31 -49.44 -39.02 10.14
N ASP A 32 -50.53 -38.25 10.03
CA ASP A 32 -50.48 -36.88 9.54
C ASP A 32 -49.73 -35.95 10.49
N GLU A 33 -49.83 -36.17 11.80
CA GLU A 33 -49.04 -35.44 12.81
C GLU A 33 -47.57 -35.82 12.72
N VAL A 34 -47.24 -37.10 12.57
CA VAL A 34 -45.86 -37.56 12.36
C VAL A 34 -45.26 -36.92 11.11
N ASN A 35 -45.99 -36.91 9.99
CA ASN A 35 -45.54 -36.28 8.75
C ASN A 35 -45.25 -34.78 8.94
N LYS A 36 -46.16 -34.05 9.61
CA LYS A 36 -45.95 -32.62 9.94
C LYS A 36 -44.73 -32.40 10.81
N ILE A 37 -44.49 -33.26 11.80
CA ILE A 37 -43.31 -33.17 12.69
C ILE A 37 -42.01 -33.40 11.90
N VAL A 38 -42.00 -34.40 11.01
CA VAL A 38 -40.84 -34.69 10.15
C VAL A 38 -40.54 -33.52 9.22
N GLU A 39 -41.56 -32.96 8.56
CA GLU A 39 -41.43 -31.79 7.71
C GLU A 39 -40.92 -30.57 8.49
N ALA A 40 -41.48 -30.29 9.65
CA ALA A 40 -41.04 -29.19 10.52
C ALA A 40 -39.58 -29.35 10.97
N ARG A 41 -39.14 -30.58 11.26
CA ARG A 41 -37.75 -30.87 11.64
C ARG A 41 -36.82 -30.76 10.43
N LEU A 42 -37.23 -31.24 9.27
CA LEU A 42 -36.48 -31.15 8.03
C LEU A 42 -36.28 -29.69 7.61
N ASN A 43 -37.34 -28.88 7.70
CA ASN A 43 -37.30 -27.45 7.38
C ASN A 43 -36.38 -26.69 8.34
N ARG A 44 -36.45 -26.96 9.65
CA ARG A 44 -35.52 -26.39 10.64
C ARG A 44 -34.07 -26.77 10.36
N TYR A 45 -33.81 -28.04 10.00
CA TYR A 45 -32.46 -28.47 9.66
C TYR A 45 -31.94 -27.79 8.38
N LYS A 46 -32.79 -27.66 7.35
CA LYS A 46 -32.44 -26.93 6.12
C LYS A 46 -32.15 -25.46 6.40
N ALA A 47 -32.98 -24.79 7.21
CA ALA A 47 -32.79 -23.39 7.59
C ALA A 47 -31.47 -23.19 8.34
N LYS A 48 -31.18 -24.04 9.33
CA LYS A 48 -29.91 -23.99 10.07
C LYS A 48 -28.70 -24.22 9.16
N LYS A 49 -28.76 -25.22 8.26
CA LYS A 49 -27.68 -25.46 7.29
C LYS A 49 -27.48 -24.28 6.34
N SER A 50 -28.54 -23.61 5.90
CA SER A 50 -28.41 -22.40 5.07
C SER A 50 -27.80 -21.24 5.85
N GLU A 51 -28.17 -21.06 7.11
CA GLU A 51 -27.63 -20.00 7.97
C GLU A 51 -26.14 -20.24 8.25
N ASP A 52 -25.76 -21.47 8.60
CA ASP A 52 -24.36 -21.87 8.78
C ASP A 52 -23.53 -21.66 7.49
N GLN A 53 -24.12 -21.93 6.33
CA GLN A 53 -23.48 -21.71 5.03
C GLN A 53 -23.28 -20.22 4.71
N VAL A 54 -24.29 -19.39 5.00
CA VAL A 54 -24.20 -17.93 4.81
C VAL A 54 -23.13 -17.36 5.74
N ALA A 55 -23.15 -17.74 7.03
CA ALA A 55 -22.14 -17.32 7.99
C ALA A 55 -20.72 -17.78 7.60
N ALA A 56 -20.58 -18.99 7.04
CA ALA A 56 -19.29 -19.46 6.52
C ALA A 56 -18.81 -18.61 5.33
N ASN A 57 -19.69 -18.33 4.37
CA ASN A 57 -19.36 -17.52 3.20
C ASN A 57 -18.97 -16.09 3.58
N GLU A 58 -19.67 -15.48 4.54
CA GLU A 58 -19.37 -14.12 5.02
C GLU A 58 -18.00 -14.05 5.69
N ARG A 59 -17.67 -15.04 6.55
CA ARG A 59 -16.32 -15.11 7.13
C ARG A 59 -15.24 -15.29 6.07
N ASP A 60 -15.49 -16.15 5.08
CA ASP A 60 -14.51 -16.40 4.02
C ASP A 60 -14.29 -15.13 3.16
N ALA A 61 -15.35 -14.35 2.91
CA ALA A 61 -15.26 -13.05 2.25
C ALA A 61 -14.44 -12.03 3.07
N ASP A 62 -14.64 -11.97 4.39
CA ASP A 62 -13.86 -11.08 5.27
C ASP A 62 -12.37 -11.48 5.30
N LEU A 63 -12.08 -12.78 5.44
CA LEU A 63 -10.71 -13.30 5.45
C LEU A 63 -9.99 -13.04 4.13
N THR A 64 -10.67 -13.22 3.00
CA THR A 64 -10.08 -12.95 1.68
C THR A 64 -9.82 -11.46 1.46
N ALA A 65 -10.71 -10.56 1.90
CA ALA A 65 -10.48 -9.12 1.85
C ALA A 65 -9.28 -8.71 2.72
N ARG A 66 -9.18 -9.26 3.94
CA ARG A 66 -8.05 -8.99 4.84
C ARG A 66 -6.73 -9.53 4.29
N ALA A 67 -6.75 -10.71 3.69
CA ALA A 67 -5.56 -11.27 3.04
C ALA A 67 -5.09 -10.39 1.88
N ALA A 68 -6.02 -9.88 1.05
CA ALA A 68 -5.68 -8.98 -0.06
C ALA A 68 -5.10 -7.63 0.41
N ASP A 69 -5.62 -7.06 1.50
CA ASP A 69 -5.07 -5.84 2.09
C ASP A 69 -3.66 -6.07 2.67
N LEU A 70 -3.42 -7.22 3.32
CA LEU A 70 -2.10 -7.58 3.82
C LEU A 70 -1.09 -7.76 2.69
N THR A 71 -1.44 -8.50 1.63
CA THR A 71 -0.54 -8.72 0.49
C THR A 71 -0.20 -7.41 -0.22
N ALA A 72 -1.16 -6.49 -0.37
CA ALA A 72 -0.91 -5.16 -0.93
C ALA A 72 0.04 -4.30 -0.08
N ARG A 73 -0.04 -4.43 1.25
CA ARG A 73 0.90 -3.76 2.16
C ARG A 73 2.30 -4.37 2.11
N GLU A 74 2.38 -5.70 2.09
CA GLU A 74 3.64 -6.44 1.96
C GLU A 74 4.35 -6.10 0.65
N SER A 75 3.61 -6.07 -0.47
CA SER A 75 4.19 -5.72 -1.77
C SER A 75 4.68 -4.27 -1.80
N ARG A 76 3.95 -3.31 -1.21
CA ARG A 76 4.39 -1.91 -1.08
C ARG A 76 5.66 -1.79 -0.23
N LEU A 77 5.76 -2.54 0.87
CA LEU A 77 6.97 -2.56 1.71
C LEU A 77 8.16 -3.15 0.96
N ALA A 78 7.99 -4.28 0.27
CA ALA A 78 9.05 -4.90 -0.52
C ALA A 78 9.56 -3.97 -1.64
N CYS A 79 8.66 -3.25 -2.31
CA CYS A 79 9.04 -2.24 -3.30
C CYS A 79 9.81 -1.08 -2.65
N ARG A 80 9.38 -0.62 -1.47
CA ARG A 80 10.05 0.46 -0.74
C ARG A 80 11.45 0.07 -0.29
N GLU A 81 11.63 -1.14 0.24
CA GLU A 81 12.95 -1.67 0.58
C GLU A 81 13.86 -1.74 -0.65
N TYR A 82 13.31 -2.13 -1.80
CA TYR A 82 14.06 -2.14 -3.06
C TYR A 82 14.54 -0.74 -3.48
N VAL A 83 13.66 0.25 -3.41
CA VAL A 83 14.00 1.66 -3.73
C VAL A 83 15.13 2.15 -2.83
N ILE A 84 15.00 1.92 -1.51
CA ILE A 84 16.01 2.36 -0.53
C ILE A 84 17.34 1.66 -0.76
N THR A 85 17.34 0.33 -0.95
CA THR A 85 18.57 -0.45 -1.15
C THR A 85 19.30 -0.08 -2.43
N LYS A 86 18.60 0.34 -3.47
CA LYS A 86 19.19 0.82 -4.73
C LYS A 86 19.55 2.31 -4.74
N GLY A 87 19.14 3.05 -3.71
CA GLY A 87 19.30 4.51 -3.66
C GLY A 87 18.44 5.22 -4.71
N TYR A 88 17.29 4.65 -5.07
CA TYR A 88 16.32 5.28 -5.95
C TYR A 88 15.46 6.29 -5.19
N ASP A 89 14.82 7.20 -5.92
CA ASP A 89 13.95 8.22 -5.36
C ASP A 89 12.69 7.58 -4.73
N PRO A 90 12.30 7.92 -3.49
CA PRO A 90 11.06 7.44 -2.86
C PRO A 90 9.80 7.72 -3.67
N ASP A 91 9.78 8.80 -4.47
CA ASP A 91 8.62 9.18 -5.29
C ASP A 91 8.31 8.14 -6.38
N LEU A 92 9.27 7.26 -6.68
CA LEU A 92 9.11 6.17 -7.64
C LEU A 92 8.00 5.18 -7.25
N LEU A 93 7.73 5.04 -5.95
CA LEU A 93 6.69 4.14 -5.43
C LEU A 93 5.29 4.58 -5.88
N ASP A 94 5.06 5.88 -5.98
CA ASP A 94 3.76 6.43 -6.35
C ASP A 94 3.59 6.53 -7.88
N ILE A 95 4.70 6.54 -8.64
CA ILE A 95 4.68 6.60 -10.11
C ILE A 95 4.49 5.21 -10.75
N ILE A 96 5.22 4.19 -10.29
CA ILE A 96 5.22 2.86 -10.93
C ILE A 96 4.06 1.97 -10.45
N GLY A 97 3.60 2.19 -9.21
CA GLY A 97 2.64 1.33 -8.53
C GLY A 97 3.28 0.06 -7.96
N THR A 98 2.78 -0.41 -6.81
CA THR A 98 3.39 -1.50 -6.01
C THR A 98 2.55 -2.79 -5.97
N ALA A 99 1.69 -3.02 -6.97
CA ALA A 99 0.83 -4.20 -7.02
C ALA A 99 1.62 -5.49 -7.28
N ASP A 100 2.66 -5.42 -8.11
CA ASP A 100 3.59 -6.51 -8.36
C ASP A 100 5.03 -6.05 -8.16
N VAL A 101 5.76 -6.79 -7.32
CA VAL A 101 7.12 -6.48 -6.90
C VAL A 101 8.11 -6.73 -8.03
N GLU A 102 7.90 -7.77 -8.85
CA GLU A 102 8.84 -8.11 -9.94
C GLU A 102 8.74 -7.08 -11.07
N ASP A 103 7.52 -6.75 -11.49
CA ASP A 103 7.26 -5.67 -12.42
C ASP A 103 7.79 -4.33 -11.94
N PHE A 104 7.61 -4.02 -10.65
CA PHE A 104 8.13 -2.78 -10.07
C PHE A 104 9.65 -2.70 -10.21
N LYS A 105 10.38 -3.76 -9.84
CA LYS A 105 11.84 -3.82 -9.95
C LYS A 105 12.30 -3.62 -11.40
N ALA A 106 11.68 -4.33 -12.34
CA ALA A 106 12.03 -4.23 -13.75
C ALA A 106 11.80 -2.82 -14.33
N LYS A 107 10.69 -2.17 -13.95
CA LYS A 107 10.39 -0.79 -14.37
C LYS A 107 11.32 0.23 -13.70
N ALA A 108 11.59 0.06 -12.41
CA ALA A 108 12.50 0.92 -11.66
C ALA A 108 13.93 0.90 -12.24
N ASP A 109 14.44 -0.30 -12.54
CA ASP A 109 15.77 -0.46 -13.13
C ASP A 109 15.87 0.18 -14.52
N LYS A 110 14.82 0.02 -15.35
CA LYS A 110 14.75 0.66 -16.68
C LYS A 110 14.73 2.19 -16.57
N LEU A 111 13.95 2.76 -15.63
CA LEU A 111 13.90 4.20 -15.43
C LEU A 111 15.26 4.73 -14.94
N ALA A 112 15.89 4.02 -14.00
CA ALA A 112 17.23 4.37 -13.52
C ALA A 112 18.27 4.33 -14.64
N ALA A 113 18.20 3.36 -15.56
CA ALA A 113 19.07 3.29 -16.73
C ALA A 113 18.85 4.49 -17.68
N LEU A 114 17.60 4.86 -17.95
CA LEU A 114 17.26 6.02 -18.79
C LEU A 114 17.68 7.35 -18.15
N ALA A 115 17.56 7.47 -16.82
CA ALA A 115 18.01 8.66 -16.11
C ALA A 115 19.53 8.86 -16.22
N LYS A 116 20.30 7.76 -16.13
CA LYS A 116 21.76 7.80 -16.27
C LYS A 116 22.21 8.22 -17.67
N THR A 117 21.53 7.77 -18.72
CA THR A 117 21.89 8.14 -20.11
C THR A 117 21.53 9.58 -20.46
N ARG A 118 20.65 10.22 -19.67
CA ARG A 118 20.15 11.58 -19.91
C ARG A 118 20.88 12.66 -19.09
N ALA A 119 22.05 12.35 -18.54
CA ALA A 119 22.90 13.36 -17.92
C ALA A 119 23.09 14.55 -18.89
N PRO A 120 22.96 15.80 -18.42
CA PRO A 120 23.10 16.96 -19.29
C PRO A 120 24.48 16.94 -19.95
N SER A 121 24.50 17.01 -21.28
CA SER A 121 25.74 17.09 -22.07
C SER A 121 26.53 18.38 -21.82
N TYR A 122 25.94 19.34 -21.11
CA TYR A 122 26.56 20.61 -20.75
C TYR A 122 27.04 20.56 -19.30
N PRO A 123 28.19 21.19 -19.00
CA PRO A 123 28.68 21.28 -17.63
C PRO A 123 27.62 21.99 -16.78
N VAL A 124 27.24 21.36 -15.66
CA VAL A 124 26.45 22.02 -14.62
C VAL A 124 27.34 23.13 -14.06
N ILE A 125 27.11 24.36 -14.51
CA ILE A 125 27.64 25.56 -13.86
C ILE A 125 26.95 25.56 -12.50
N LYS A 126 27.66 25.09 -11.48
CA LYS A 126 27.21 25.23 -10.10
C LYS A 126 27.15 26.75 -9.87
N ASP A 127 25.95 27.29 -9.66
CA ASP A 127 25.76 28.64 -9.15
C ASP A 127 26.32 28.68 -7.73
N HIS A 128 27.64 28.76 -7.67
CA HIS A 128 28.35 29.14 -6.49
C HIS A 128 28.14 30.65 -6.37
N GLY A 129 27.25 31.03 -5.45
CA GLY A 129 27.37 32.32 -4.75
C GLY A 129 28.73 32.47 -4.03
N GLU A 130 29.60 31.46 -4.08
CA GLU A 130 31.03 31.61 -3.90
C GLU A 130 31.70 31.98 -5.23
N VAL A 131 32.14 33.24 -5.31
CA VAL A 131 33.17 33.69 -6.24
C VAL A 131 34.31 32.68 -6.21
N SER A 132 34.37 31.83 -7.23
CA SER A 132 35.51 30.98 -7.52
C SER A 132 36.75 31.85 -7.39
N LYS A 133 37.62 31.57 -6.42
CA LYS A 133 38.93 32.20 -6.36
C LYS A 133 39.60 31.89 -7.70
N VAL A 134 39.60 32.88 -8.58
CA VAL A 134 40.38 32.91 -9.81
C VAL A 134 41.80 32.59 -9.37
N THR A 135 42.27 31.39 -9.71
CA THR A 135 43.62 30.96 -9.42
C THR A 135 44.56 31.82 -10.27
N GLU A 136 45.01 32.93 -9.69
CA GLU A 136 46.27 33.68 -9.85
C GLU A 136 46.95 33.77 -11.23
N SER A 137 46.22 33.61 -12.32
CA SER A 137 46.72 33.89 -13.67
C SER A 137 45.62 34.56 -14.46
N ASP A 138 45.26 35.76 -13.99
CA ASP A 138 44.26 36.61 -14.59
C ASP A 138 44.88 37.40 -15.77
N ASP A 139 45.41 36.66 -16.75
CA ASP A 139 45.96 37.20 -18.00
C ASP A 139 44.88 38.01 -18.75
N ILE A 140 43.62 37.60 -18.60
CA ILE A 140 42.45 38.24 -19.20
C ILE A 140 42.18 39.58 -18.52
N ALA A 141 42.22 39.66 -17.19
CA ALA A 141 42.05 40.92 -16.48
C ALA A 141 43.16 41.92 -16.79
N HIS A 142 44.41 41.46 -16.99
CA HIS A 142 45.52 42.31 -17.40
C HIS A 142 45.32 42.94 -18.78
N ALA A 143 44.74 42.22 -19.74
CA ALA A 143 44.52 42.70 -21.10
C ALA A 143 43.54 43.89 -21.19
N PHE A 144 42.57 43.95 -20.28
CA PHE A 144 41.59 45.05 -20.21
C PHE A 144 41.91 46.08 -19.11
N SER A 145 42.95 45.84 -18.31
CA SER A 145 43.43 46.82 -17.34
C SER A 145 44.03 48.03 -18.08
N LYS A 146 43.60 49.23 -17.69
CA LYS A 146 43.96 50.52 -18.30
C LYS A 146 45.45 50.90 -18.13
N ALA A 147 46.30 49.97 -17.72
CA ALA A 147 47.68 50.23 -17.31
C ALA A 147 48.71 50.19 -18.45
N GLY A 148 48.35 49.76 -19.67
CA GLY A 148 49.34 49.41 -20.69
C GLY A 148 49.45 50.28 -21.96
N SER A 149 48.39 50.97 -22.41
CA SER A 149 48.49 51.76 -23.64
C SER A 149 47.62 53.02 -23.62
N GLN A 150 48.25 54.16 -23.32
CA GLN A 150 47.69 55.43 -23.77
C GLN A 150 47.89 55.52 -25.28
N HIS A 151 46.79 55.56 -26.04
CA HIS A 151 46.81 55.88 -27.45
C HIS A 151 47.43 57.28 -27.64
N VAL A 152 48.63 57.36 -28.21
CA VAL A 152 49.23 58.63 -28.61
C VAL A 152 48.82 58.93 -30.05
N PRO A 153 47.98 59.95 -30.30
CA PRO A 153 47.62 60.31 -31.67
C PRO A 153 48.87 60.78 -32.41
N LYS A 154 49.04 60.33 -33.65
CA LYS A 154 50.15 60.76 -34.52
C LYS A 154 50.00 62.27 -34.70
N LYS A 155 51.03 63.03 -34.31
CA LYS A 155 51.06 64.47 -34.55
C LYS A 155 51.09 64.70 -36.05
N ASP A 156 50.11 65.44 -36.56
CA ASP A 156 50.08 65.84 -37.95
C ASP A 156 51.38 66.57 -38.31
N VAL A 157 52.04 66.11 -39.37
CA VAL A 157 53.16 66.81 -39.98
C VAL A 157 52.58 68.09 -40.59
N LYS A 158 52.88 69.24 -39.98
CA LYS A 158 52.59 70.53 -40.58
C LYS A 158 53.48 70.68 -41.83
N TRP A 159 52.80 70.97 -42.94
CA TRP A 159 53.37 71.29 -44.25
C TRP A 159 54.34 72.46 -44.17
#